data_AF-A0A915P4C9-F1
#
_entry.id   AF-A0A915P4C9-F1
#
_cell.length_a   1.000
_cell.length_b   1.000
_cell.length_c   1.000
_cell.angle_alpha   90.00
_cell.angle_beta   90.00
_cell.angle_gamma   90.00
#
_symmetry.space_group_name_H-M   'P 1'
#
loop_
_entity.id
_entity.type
_entity.pdbx_description
1 polymer ?
#
loop_
_entity_poly.entity_id
_entity_poly.type
_entity_poly.pdbx_seq_one_letter_code
_entity_poly.pdbx_strand_id
1 'polypeptide(L)'
;MTFQWPWQYDFPPFFTLQPNLQTRDKQLKSWSRLVLDYCQFNKIYSANFEEISHSELFNNRRLNRRLDDFGIRAVFDHLENLKHIEWCDKQKTRCNIYWRRPEEWGIQIYEWANSIGLLNSVVTLFELTQGEDAIQECSHFLKYNNFVEEGDTVIIYVNPGTKYSIVVKRGKTIHMKYGALRHEFLIGKRYGTPISATAGYVHILRPSPHLWTQTCPKRTQILYTPDIGTIILLLDIKPGSIVCETGTGSGSLTHALATTVGPKGKVYSYDIEAERVEAVKAEIETHGLSSTVSINCHNSCSSNGFPPEISNKCDALFLDLPSPWLAVEACVEALNPNKFGRLVSFSPCIEQVQQMVQTLDKNGFISIETIEIVPRKLKVINVESETLAETALLGSNLPINYKGIEENTLTKQQNKNRRNKRKRPKWATEGNEQDEKGAGGEENSKKEIIFDTIPFPTNQPTHTGYLTSATLLPKQQQRV
;
A
#
# COMPACT_ATOMS: atom_id res chain seq x y z
N MET A 1 15.65 -7.72 -24.19
CA MET A 1 16.33 -7.21 -22.98
C MET A 1 17.68 -7.90 -22.88
N THR A 2 18.69 -7.28 -22.26
CA THR A 2 19.99 -7.90 -21.95
C THR A 2 20.02 -8.35 -20.49
N PHE A 3 20.61 -9.51 -20.20
CA PHE A 3 20.73 -10.02 -18.84
C PHE A 3 21.61 -9.07 -18.00
N GLN A 4 21.14 -8.73 -16.79
CA GLN A 4 21.87 -7.86 -15.87
C GLN A 4 22.75 -8.71 -14.96
N TRP A 5 24.06 -8.70 -15.22
CA TRP A 5 25.03 -9.45 -14.43
C TRP A 5 25.21 -8.84 -13.03
N PRO A 6 25.22 -9.64 -11.96
CA PRO A 6 25.47 -9.15 -10.61
C PRO A 6 26.95 -8.76 -10.44
N TRP A 7 27.25 -7.86 -9.51
CA TRP A 7 28.62 -7.38 -9.29
C TRP A 7 29.63 -8.50 -8.97
N GLN A 8 29.18 -9.61 -8.38
CA GLN A 8 30.02 -10.78 -8.11
C GLN A 8 30.58 -11.42 -9.39
N TYR A 9 29.82 -11.37 -10.49
CA TYR A 9 30.27 -11.86 -11.79
C TYR A 9 31.47 -11.06 -12.33
N ASP A 10 31.68 -9.85 -11.79
CA ASP A 10 32.80 -8.98 -12.14
C ASP A 10 33.97 -9.06 -11.15
N PHE A 11 33.88 -9.97 -10.19
CA PHE A 11 34.90 -10.18 -9.15
C PHE A 11 35.76 -11.41 -9.48
N PRO A 12 37.04 -11.26 -9.86
CA PRO A 12 37.85 -12.39 -10.35
C PRO A 12 37.92 -13.61 -9.42
N PRO A 13 38.02 -13.48 -8.07
CA PRO A 13 38.00 -14.63 -7.16
C PRO A 13 36.70 -15.43 -7.18
N PHE A 14 35.61 -14.88 -7.72
CA PHE A 14 34.32 -15.57 -7.82
C PHE A 14 34.37 -16.80 -8.73
N PHE A 15 35.27 -16.80 -9.73
CA PHE A 15 35.50 -17.93 -10.66
C PHE A 15 36.52 -18.95 -10.15
N THR A 16 37.00 -18.81 -8.91
CA THR A 16 37.88 -19.79 -8.26
C THR A 16 37.18 -20.33 -7.03
N LEU A 17 36.99 -21.65 -6.95
CA LEU A 17 36.33 -22.27 -5.81
C LEU A 17 37.11 -22.00 -4.51
N GLN A 18 36.43 -21.46 -3.50
CA GLN A 18 37.11 -21.04 -2.27
C GLN A 18 37.50 -22.24 -1.39
N PRO A 19 38.72 -22.26 -0.81
CA PRO A 19 39.18 -23.38 0.01
C PRO A 19 38.44 -23.43 1.35
N ASN A 20 38.22 -22.26 1.97
CA ASN A 20 37.51 -22.14 3.24
C ASN A 20 36.03 -22.54 3.08
N LEU A 21 35.53 -23.43 3.95
CA LEU A 21 34.16 -23.97 3.90
C LEU A 21 33.08 -22.89 4.00
N GLN A 22 33.22 -21.93 4.93
CA GLN A 22 32.21 -20.88 5.14
C GLN A 22 32.17 -19.89 3.97
N THR A 23 33.34 -19.52 3.44
CA THR A 23 33.42 -18.64 2.27
C THR A 23 32.92 -19.35 1.02
N ARG A 24 33.21 -20.64 0.87
CA ARG A 24 32.72 -21.49 -0.22
C ARG A 24 31.21 -21.64 -0.20
N ASP A 25 30.59 -21.85 0.96
CA ASP A 25 29.12 -21.89 1.08
C ASP A 25 28.48 -20.58 0.61
N LYS A 26 29.01 -19.41 1.04
CA LYS A 26 28.54 -18.10 0.57
C LYS A 26 28.73 -17.90 -0.94
N GLN A 27 29.85 -18.39 -1.48
CA GLN A 27 30.16 -18.36 -2.90
C GLN A 27 29.16 -19.22 -3.69
N LEU A 28 28.93 -20.48 -3.27
CA LEU A 28 28.01 -21.41 -3.92
C LEU A 28 26.56 -20.92 -3.87
N LYS A 29 26.13 -20.29 -2.77
CA LYS A 29 24.83 -19.59 -2.69
C LYS A 29 24.71 -18.47 -3.73
N SER A 30 25.75 -17.68 -3.89
CA SER A 30 25.78 -16.59 -4.89
C SER A 30 25.76 -17.14 -6.31
N TRP A 31 26.50 -18.22 -6.59
CA TRP A 31 26.46 -18.93 -7.86
C TRP A 31 25.08 -19.53 -8.13
N SER A 32 24.48 -20.23 -7.17
CA SER A 32 23.15 -20.84 -7.33
C SER A 32 22.11 -19.79 -7.70
N ARG A 33 22.12 -18.64 -7.02
CA ARG A 33 21.25 -17.51 -7.36
C ARG A 33 21.49 -17.01 -8.79
N LEU A 34 22.74 -16.82 -9.18
CA LEU A 34 23.09 -16.40 -10.54
C LEU A 34 22.63 -17.41 -11.59
N VAL A 35 22.82 -18.71 -11.36
CA VAL A 35 22.34 -19.77 -12.27
C VAL A 35 20.82 -19.70 -12.43
N LEU A 36 20.07 -19.57 -11.33
CA LEU A 36 18.61 -19.47 -11.37
C LEU A 36 18.14 -18.20 -12.08
N ASP A 37 18.72 -17.04 -11.76
CA ASP A 37 18.38 -15.75 -12.39
C ASP A 37 18.65 -15.81 -13.91
N TYR A 38 19.79 -16.38 -14.31
CA TYR A 38 20.16 -16.54 -15.72
C TYR A 38 19.24 -17.50 -16.47
N CYS A 39 18.96 -18.67 -15.88
CA CYS A 39 18.07 -19.66 -16.48
C CYS A 39 16.64 -19.13 -16.60
N GLN A 40 16.15 -18.41 -15.59
CA GLN A 40 14.85 -17.75 -15.61
C GLN A 40 14.77 -16.71 -16.74
N PHE A 41 15.78 -15.83 -16.85
CA PHE A 41 15.83 -14.79 -17.87
C PHE A 41 15.81 -15.38 -19.29
N ASN A 42 16.57 -16.45 -19.52
CA ASN A 42 16.68 -17.11 -20.83
C ASN A 42 15.62 -18.21 -21.06
N LYS A 43 14.68 -18.39 -20.12
CA LYS A 43 13.63 -19.43 -20.17
C LYS A 43 14.18 -20.86 -20.32
N ILE A 44 15.28 -21.16 -19.64
CA ILE A 44 15.92 -22.48 -19.59
C ILE A 44 15.32 -23.30 -18.44
N TYR A 45 14.55 -24.33 -18.79
CA TYR A 45 13.90 -25.26 -17.83
C TYR A 45 14.54 -26.66 -17.81
N SER A 46 15.35 -26.99 -18.82
CA SER A 46 16.20 -28.18 -18.83
C SER A 46 17.53 -27.83 -19.44
N ALA A 47 18.62 -28.35 -18.90
CA ALA A 47 19.97 -28.09 -19.39
C ALA A 47 20.77 -29.39 -19.48
N ASN A 48 21.61 -29.50 -20.51
CA ASN A 48 22.70 -30.46 -20.56
C ASN A 48 23.92 -29.84 -19.85
N PHE A 49 24.57 -30.61 -18.98
CA PHE A 49 25.71 -30.14 -18.19
C PHE A 49 26.87 -29.66 -19.07
N GLU A 50 27.17 -30.33 -20.17
CA GLU A 50 28.27 -29.97 -21.07
C GLU A 50 28.00 -28.64 -21.77
N GLU A 51 26.79 -28.47 -22.33
CA GLU A 51 26.39 -27.24 -23.02
C GLU A 51 26.40 -26.04 -22.07
N ILE A 52 25.81 -26.18 -20.88
CA ILE A 52 25.70 -25.06 -19.93
C ILE A 52 27.07 -24.70 -19.34
N SER A 53 27.99 -25.66 -19.20
CA SER A 53 29.36 -25.44 -18.72
C SER A 53 30.22 -24.60 -19.67
N HIS A 54 29.84 -24.53 -20.95
CA HIS A 54 30.50 -23.70 -21.96
C HIS A 54 29.77 -22.37 -22.23
N SER A 55 28.62 -22.16 -21.60
CA SER A 55 27.86 -20.93 -21.74
C SER A 55 28.54 -19.72 -21.08
N GLU A 56 28.07 -18.52 -21.42
CA GLU A 56 28.51 -17.26 -20.80
C GLU A 56 28.27 -17.22 -19.29
N LEU A 57 27.35 -18.02 -18.75
CA LEU A 57 27.08 -18.12 -17.32
C LEU A 57 28.33 -18.45 -16.49
N PHE A 58 29.17 -19.37 -16.98
CA PHE A 58 30.40 -19.79 -16.30
C PHE A 58 31.67 -19.23 -16.93
N ASN A 59 31.56 -18.48 -18.02
CA ASN A 59 32.68 -17.95 -18.79
C ASN A 59 32.56 -16.43 -19.00
N ASN A 60 33.29 -15.68 -18.17
CA ASN A 60 33.37 -14.22 -18.28
C ASN A 60 34.52 -13.81 -19.21
N ARG A 61 34.16 -13.51 -20.46
CA ARG A 61 35.10 -13.07 -21.51
C ARG A 61 35.79 -11.74 -21.18
N ARG A 62 35.12 -10.85 -20.43
CA ARG A 62 35.68 -9.53 -20.07
C ARG A 62 36.82 -9.65 -19.06
N LEU A 63 36.72 -10.59 -18.12
CA LEU A 63 37.76 -10.87 -17.13
C LEU A 63 38.77 -11.92 -17.60
N ASN A 64 38.51 -12.58 -18.74
CA ASN A 64 39.22 -13.76 -19.18
C ASN A 64 39.27 -14.84 -18.08
N ARG A 65 38.12 -15.12 -17.46
CA ARG A 65 37.96 -16.07 -16.35
C ARG A 65 36.82 -17.03 -16.63
N ARG A 66 37.05 -18.32 -16.33
CA ARG A 66 36.05 -19.39 -16.39
C ARG A 66 36.09 -20.20 -15.10
N LEU A 67 34.92 -20.58 -14.59
CA LEU A 67 34.81 -21.53 -13.49
C LEU A 67 35.15 -22.92 -14.04
N ASP A 68 36.06 -23.64 -13.39
CA ASP A 68 36.47 -24.97 -13.82
C ASP A 68 35.33 -25.99 -13.66
N ASP A 69 35.40 -27.10 -14.40
CA ASP A 69 34.31 -28.08 -14.40
C ASP A 69 34.06 -28.67 -13.00
N PHE A 70 35.10 -28.74 -12.16
CA PHE A 70 34.97 -29.12 -10.75
C PHE A 70 34.14 -28.09 -9.95
N GLY A 71 34.43 -26.80 -10.11
CA GLY A 71 33.63 -25.72 -9.53
C GLY A 71 32.19 -25.70 -10.04
N ILE A 72 31.97 -25.91 -11.34
CA ILE A 72 30.62 -25.97 -11.92
C ILE A 72 29.83 -27.15 -11.33
N ARG A 73 30.45 -28.33 -11.21
CA ARG A 73 29.84 -29.51 -10.54
C ARG A 73 29.46 -29.20 -9.10
N ALA A 74 30.33 -28.53 -8.35
CA ALA A 74 30.01 -28.11 -6.98
C ALA A 74 28.81 -27.13 -6.90
N VAL A 75 28.63 -26.26 -7.91
CA VAL A 75 27.44 -25.39 -8.00
C VAL A 75 26.18 -26.20 -8.25
N PHE A 76 26.21 -27.16 -9.18
CA PHE A 76 25.07 -28.02 -9.48
C PHE A 76 24.71 -28.97 -8.33
N ASP A 77 25.70 -29.54 -7.65
CA ASP A 77 25.47 -30.32 -6.43
C ASP A 77 24.86 -29.45 -5.32
N HIS A 78 25.24 -28.17 -5.22
CA HIS A 78 24.61 -27.24 -4.28
C HIS A 78 23.16 -26.95 -4.66
N LEU A 79 22.85 -26.76 -5.95
CA LEU A 79 21.49 -26.56 -6.45
C LEU A 79 20.60 -27.80 -6.24
N GLU A 80 21.14 -29.00 -6.43
CA GLU A 80 20.47 -30.28 -6.14
C GLU A 80 20.15 -30.39 -4.64
N ASN A 81 21.10 -30.07 -3.75
CA ASN A 81 20.87 -30.04 -2.31
C ASN A 81 19.78 -29.04 -1.90
N LEU A 82 19.67 -27.91 -2.62
CA LEU A 82 18.61 -26.93 -2.42
C LEU A 82 17.28 -27.33 -3.10
N LYS A 83 17.25 -28.46 -3.82
CA LYS A 83 16.11 -28.96 -4.61
C LYS A 83 15.67 -28.04 -5.75
N HIS A 84 16.60 -27.25 -6.28
CA HIS A 84 16.37 -26.42 -7.46
C HIS A 84 16.68 -27.15 -8.77
N ILE A 85 17.30 -28.33 -8.69
CA ILE A 85 17.64 -29.15 -9.85
C ILE A 85 17.27 -30.60 -9.58
N GLU A 86 16.80 -31.28 -10.62
CA GLU A 86 16.58 -32.72 -10.64
C GLU A 86 17.28 -33.34 -11.85
N TRP A 87 18.17 -34.30 -11.61
CA TRP A 87 18.88 -35.00 -12.67
C TRP A 87 17.97 -36.02 -13.35
N CYS A 88 17.96 -36.01 -14.68
CA CYS A 88 17.20 -36.95 -15.48
C CYS A 88 17.87 -38.32 -15.61
N ASP A 89 19.15 -38.40 -15.25
CA ASP A 89 20.00 -39.57 -15.45
C ASP A 89 21.02 -39.76 -14.32
N LYS A 90 21.42 -41.01 -14.07
CA LYS A 90 22.41 -41.33 -13.03
C LYS A 90 23.81 -40.77 -13.33
N GLN A 91 24.10 -40.47 -14.59
CA GLN A 91 25.39 -39.92 -15.00
C GLN A 91 25.44 -38.39 -14.85
N LYS A 92 24.36 -37.76 -14.38
CA LYS A 92 24.24 -36.30 -14.20
C LYS A 92 24.60 -35.51 -15.47
N THR A 93 24.11 -35.98 -16.62
CA THR A 93 24.34 -35.35 -17.92
C THR A 93 23.27 -34.32 -18.26
N ARG A 94 22.03 -34.57 -17.85
CA ARG A 94 20.89 -33.68 -18.12
C ARG A 94 20.08 -33.47 -16.86
N CYS A 95 19.65 -32.23 -16.64
CA CYS A 95 18.80 -31.91 -15.49
C CYS A 95 17.66 -30.96 -15.84
N ASN A 96 16.58 -31.07 -15.06
CA ASN A 96 15.52 -30.07 -14.99
C ASN A 96 15.91 -28.98 -13.99
N ILE A 97 15.67 -27.72 -14.35
CA ILE A 97 15.98 -26.56 -13.52
C ILE A 97 14.68 -25.93 -13.04
N TYR A 98 14.52 -25.85 -11.72
CA TYR A 98 13.37 -25.29 -11.04
C TYR A 98 13.69 -23.86 -10.55
N TRP A 99 13.23 -22.83 -11.28
CA TRP A 99 13.39 -21.42 -10.86
C TRP A 99 12.69 -21.13 -9.53
N ARG A 100 11.61 -21.86 -9.27
CA ARG A 100 11.01 -22.05 -7.95
C ARG A 100 10.72 -23.53 -7.78
N ARG A 101 10.81 -24.01 -6.55
CA ARG A 101 10.66 -25.44 -6.25
C ARG A 101 9.20 -25.88 -6.47
N PRO A 102 8.94 -27.14 -6.84
CA PRO A 102 7.58 -27.66 -6.97
C PRO A 102 6.73 -27.41 -5.71
N GLU A 103 7.32 -27.53 -4.52
CA GLU A 103 6.63 -27.24 -3.26
C GLU A 103 6.27 -25.75 -3.10
N GLU A 104 7.15 -24.84 -3.55
CA GLU A 104 6.89 -23.40 -3.53
C GLU A 104 5.82 -22.99 -4.55
N TRP A 105 5.80 -23.66 -5.70
CA TRP A 105 4.72 -23.52 -6.67
C TRP A 105 3.40 -24.04 -6.08
N GLY A 106 3.42 -25.21 -5.44
CA GLY A 106 2.25 -25.78 -4.77
C GLY A 106 1.65 -24.86 -3.72
N ILE A 107 2.49 -24.26 -2.86
CA ILE A 107 2.04 -23.28 -1.85
C ILE A 107 1.40 -22.06 -2.54
N GLN A 108 2.06 -21.48 -3.54
CA GLN A 108 1.53 -20.29 -4.22
C GLN A 108 0.21 -20.56 -4.95
N ILE A 109 0.10 -21.70 -5.63
CA ILE A 109 -1.12 -22.12 -6.33
C ILE A 109 -2.24 -22.34 -5.31
N TYR A 110 -1.93 -22.98 -4.17
CA TYR A 110 -2.90 -23.19 -3.09
C TYR A 110 -3.37 -21.87 -2.46
N GLU A 111 -2.44 -20.96 -2.15
CA GLU A 111 -2.75 -19.63 -1.60
C GLU A 111 -3.60 -18.81 -2.59
N TRP A 112 -3.24 -18.83 -3.87
CA TRP A 112 -4.02 -18.23 -4.93
C TRP A 112 -5.43 -18.82 -4.98
N ALA A 113 -5.57 -20.14 -5.10
CA ALA A 113 -6.87 -20.84 -5.17
C ALA A 113 -7.75 -20.56 -3.95
N ASN A 114 -7.15 -20.52 -2.75
CA ASN A 114 -7.84 -20.14 -1.52
C ASN A 114 -8.32 -18.68 -1.54
N SER A 115 -7.50 -17.76 -2.04
CA SER A 115 -7.85 -16.33 -2.08
C SER A 115 -9.01 -15.99 -3.01
N ILE A 116 -9.19 -16.77 -4.08
CA ILE A 116 -10.29 -16.59 -5.05
C ILE A 116 -11.50 -17.51 -4.78
N GLY A 117 -11.37 -18.45 -3.85
CA GLY A 117 -12.43 -19.39 -3.45
C GLY A 117 -12.59 -20.59 -4.39
N LEU A 118 -11.55 -20.99 -5.11
CA LEU A 118 -11.56 -22.13 -6.04
C LEU A 118 -11.08 -23.44 -5.40
N LEU A 119 -10.97 -23.53 -4.07
CA LEU A 119 -10.66 -24.79 -3.40
C LEU A 119 -11.71 -25.85 -3.74
N ASN A 120 -11.26 -27.08 -4.06
CA ASN A 120 -12.07 -28.21 -4.52
C ASN A 120 -12.79 -28.03 -5.88
N SER A 121 -12.42 -27.02 -6.65
CA SER A 121 -12.89 -26.83 -8.03
C SER A 121 -11.85 -27.35 -9.03
N VAL A 122 -12.31 -27.94 -10.14
CA VAL A 122 -11.42 -28.32 -11.24
C VAL A 122 -11.04 -27.06 -12.00
N VAL A 123 -9.73 -26.77 -12.05
CA VAL A 123 -9.17 -25.62 -12.78
C VAL A 123 -8.18 -26.15 -13.82
N THR A 124 -8.30 -25.67 -15.04
CA THR A 124 -7.40 -26.03 -16.15
C THR A 124 -6.11 -25.21 -16.09
N LEU A 125 -5.04 -25.72 -16.72
CA LEU A 125 -3.79 -24.96 -16.84
C LEU A 125 -3.99 -23.63 -17.59
N PHE A 126 -4.94 -23.59 -18.53
CA PHE A 126 -5.31 -22.36 -19.23
C PHE A 126 -5.94 -21.35 -18.25
N GLU A 127 -6.92 -21.75 -17.44
CA GLU A 127 -7.52 -20.88 -16.42
C GLU A 127 -6.51 -20.40 -15.38
N LEU A 128 -5.51 -21.23 -15.03
CA LEU A 128 -4.44 -20.87 -14.10
C LEU A 128 -3.43 -19.86 -14.67
N THR A 129 -3.22 -19.87 -15.99
CA THR A 129 -2.14 -19.08 -16.64
C THR A 129 -2.65 -17.91 -17.48
N GLN A 130 -3.89 -18.01 -17.98
CA GLN A 130 -4.52 -17.06 -18.91
C GLN A 130 -6.01 -16.83 -18.62
N GLY A 131 -6.58 -17.46 -17.58
CA GLY A 131 -7.95 -17.17 -17.15
C GLY A 131 -8.09 -15.73 -16.66
N GLU A 132 -9.33 -15.24 -16.58
CA GLU A 132 -9.64 -13.91 -16.03
C GLU A 132 -9.05 -13.72 -14.61
N ASP A 133 -8.93 -14.81 -13.84
CA ASP A 133 -8.34 -14.86 -12.51
C ASP A 133 -6.79 -15.01 -12.48
N ALA A 134 -6.16 -15.36 -13.62
CA ALA A 134 -4.73 -15.63 -13.72
C ALA A 134 -3.88 -14.38 -14.01
N ILE A 135 -4.48 -13.38 -14.68
CA ILE A 135 -3.76 -12.18 -15.16
C ILE A 135 -3.85 -11.02 -14.15
N GLN A 136 -4.42 -11.25 -12.96
CA GLN A 136 -4.46 -10.16 -12.00
C GLN A 136 -3.06 -9.95 -11.39
N GLU A 137 -2.28 -9.06 -12.03
CA GLU A 137 -1.37 -8.14 -11.36
C GLU A 137 -2.17 -7.45 -10.26
N CYS A 138 -2.43 -8.17 -9.16
CA CYS A 138 -3.29 -7.64 -8.13
C CYS A 138 -2.53 -6.48 -7.52
N SER A 139 -3.15 -5.31 -7.59
CA SER A 139 -2.73 -4.08 -6.93
C SER A 139 -2.01 -4.30 -5.61
N HIS A 140 -0.93 -3.55 -5.39
CA HIS A 140 -0.29 -3.41 -4.07
C HIS A 140 -1.23 -2.85 -2.99
N PHE A 141 -2.37 -2.27 -3.38
CA PHE A 141 -3.45 -1.85 -2.47
C PHE A 141 -4.39 -3.00 -2.08
N LEU A 142 -4.46 -4.07 -2.88
CA LEU A 142 -5.33 -5.23 -2.64
C LEU A 142 -4.58 -6.41 -1.98
N LYS A 143 -3.26 -6.53 -2.21
CA LYS A 143 -2.42 -7.61 -1.66
C LYS A 143 -1.53 -7.17 -0.50
N TYR A 144 -1.33 -8.09 0.45
CA TYR A 144 -0.44 -7.92 1.59
C TYR A 144 0.96 -8.50 1.30
N ASN A 145 1.72 -7.92 0.37
CA ASN A 145 3.09 -8.38 0.07
C ASN A 145 4.06 -8.05 1.23
N ASN A 146 4.91 -9.00 1.63
CA ASN A 146 5.82 -8.80 2.76
C ASN A 146 7.03 -7.93 2.41
N PHE A 147 7.52 -8.03 1.18
CA PHE A 147 8.73 -7.34 0.71
C PHE A 147 8.37 -6.31 -0.35
N VAL A 148 9.18 -5.26 -0.42
CA VAL A 148 9.10 -4.22 -1.43
C VAL A 148 9.77 -4.72 -2.71
N GLU A 149 9.06 -4.64 -3.83
CA GLU A 149 9.57 -4.97 -5.14
C GLU A 149 9.76 -3.71 -6.00
N GLU A 150 10.43 -3.87 -7.14
CA GLU A 150 10.55 -2.79 -8.11
C GLU A 150 9.24 -2.64 -8.88
N GLY A 151 8.73 -1.41 -9.00
CA GLY A 151 7.38 -1.13 -9.50
C GLY A 151 6.38 -0.79 -8.40
N ASP A 152 6.63 -1.23 -7.15
CA ASP A 152 5.71 -0.99 -6.05
C ASP A 152 5.53 0.51 -5.75
N THR A 153 4.28 0.93 -5.58
CA THR A 153 3.99 2.17 -4.85
C THR A 153 4.16 1.93 -3.35
N VAL A 154 5.01 2.72 -2.69
CA VAL A 154 5.25 2.63 -1.24
C VAL A 154 5.06 3.98 -0.55
N ILE A 155 4.74 3.94 0.74
CA ILE A 155 4.59 5.14 1.56
C ILE A 155 5.81 5.29 2.47
N ILE A 156 6.60 6.32 2.25
CA ILE A 156 7.72 6.69 3.12
C ILE A 156 7.17 7.52 4.28
N TYR A 157 7.20 6.94 5.47
CA TYR A 157 6.84 7.59 6.71
C TYR A 157 8.08 8.20 7.36
N VAL A 158 8.11 9.54 7.44
CA VAL A 158 9.19 10.29 8.10
C VAL A 158 8.81 10.60 9.54
N ASN A 159 7.62 11.19 9.73
CA ASN A 159 7.07 11.56 11.03
C ASN A 159 5.53 11.73 10.90
N PRO A 160 4.78 11.99 11.99
CA PRO A 160 3.31 12.07 11.92
C PRO A 160 2.78 13.07 10.88
N GLY A 161 3.49 14.18 10.67
CA GLY A 161 3.11 15.26 9.75
C GLY A 161 3.75 15.18 8.36
N THR A 162 4.62 14.21 8.09
CA THR A 162 5.34 14.13 6.80
C THR A 162 5.40 12.70 6.31
N LYS A 163 4.74 12.46 5.17
CA LYS A 163 4.72 11.20 4.44
C LYS A 163 4.88 11.49 2.95
N TYR A 164 5.45 10.55 2.21
CA TYR A 164 5.59 10.64 0.75
C TYR A 164 5.14 9.33 0.12
N SER A 165 4.47 9.39 -1.03
CA SER A 165 4.25 8.23 -1.90
C SER A 165 5.26 8.25 -3.03
N ILE A 166 5.88 7.11 -3.31
CA ILE A 166 6.79 6.93 -4.45
C ILE A 166 6.54 5.60 -5.14
N VAL A 167 6.86 5.55 -6.43
CA VAL A 167 7.05 4.31 -7.17
C VAL A 167 8.51 3.88 -7.05
N VAL A 168 8.75 2.67 -6.56
CA VAL A 168 10.10 2.13 -6.33
C VAL A 168 10.71 1.76 -7.67
N LYS A 169 11.90 2.31 -7.97
CA LYS A 169 12.60 2.09 -9.24
C LYS A 169 14.09 2.24 -9.06
N ARG A 170 14.90 1.28 -9.54
CA ARG A 170 16.36 1.34 -9.45
C ARG A 170 16.91 2.61 -10.12
N GLY A 171 17.96 3.17 -9.54
CA GLY A 171 18.57 4.42 -10.02
C GLY A 171 17.80 5.70 -9.67
N LYS A 172 16.58 5.62 -9.11
CA LYS A 172 15.85 6.80 -8.62
C LYS A 172 16.16 7.10 -7.16
N THR A 173 16.05 8.38 -6.81
CA THR A 173 16.28 8.91 -5.47
C THR A 173 15.16 9.88 -5.12
N ILE A 174 14.58 9.73 -3.94
CA ILE A 174 13.68 10.75 -3.38
C ILE A 174 14.47 11.70 -2.48
N HIS A 175 14.26 12.99 -2.67
CA HIS A 175 14.79 14.04 -1.81
C HIS A 175 13.73 14.46 -0.80
N MET A 176 14.08 14.43 0.48
CA MET A 176 13.22 14.81 1.59
C MET A 176 13.92 15.90 2.42
N LYS A 177 13.15 16.62 3.24
CA LYS A 177 13.69 17.65 4.16
C LYS A 177 14.85 17.15 5.04
N TYR A 178 14.89 15.85 5.35
CA TYR A 178 15.90 15.23 6.23
C TYR A 178 16.88 14.32 5.46
N GLY A 179 17.05 14.54 4.16
CA GLY A 179 18.06 13.83 3.35
C GLY A 179 17.48 13.14 2.12
N ALA A 180 18.36 12.44 1.41
CA ALA A 180 18.02 11.71 0.20
C ALA A 180 17.96 10.20 0.49
N LEU A 181 17.05 9.50 -0.20
CA LEU A 181 16.91 8.04 -0.10
C LEU A 181 16.88 7.43 -1.49
N ARG A 182 17.89 6.61 -1.79
CA ARG A 182 17.95 5.84 -3.05
C ARG A 182 16.97 4.67 -2.98
N HIS A 183 16.21 4.48 -4.05
CA HIS A 183 15.15 3.47 -4.10
C HIS A 183 15.72 2.04 -4.07
N GLU A 184 16.98 1.84 -4.50
CA GLU A 184 17.68 0.55 -4.44
C GLU A 184 17.79 -0.02 -3.02
N PHE A 185 17.77 0.83 -1.99
CA PHE A 185 17.79 0.40 -0.59
C PHE A 185 16.44 -0.06 -0.06
N LEU A 186 15.37 0.17 -0.83
CA LEU A 186 14.00 -0.25 -0.51
C LEU A 186 13.73 -1.66 -1.03
N ILE A 187 14.24 -1.97 -2.23
CA ILE A 187 13.97 -3.23 -2.93
C ILE A 187 14.46 -4.42 -2.11
N GLY A 188 13.59 -5.40 -1.91
CA GLY A 188 13.81 -6.60 -1.11
C GLY A 188 13.74 -6.37 0.41
N LYS A 189 13.45 -5.16 0.87
CA LYS A 189 13.20 -4.90 2.30
C LYS A 189 11.78 -5.24 2.67
N ARG A 190 11.60 -5.73 3.89
CA ARG A 190 10.27 -5.98 4.44
C ARG A 190 9.58 -4.65 4.76
N TYR A 191 8.29 -4.52 4.45
CA TYR A 191 7.50 -3.37 4.91
C TYR A 191 7.58 -3.23 6.44
N GLY A 192 7.64 -1.99 6.91
CA GLY A 192 7.84 -1.62 8.32
C GLY A 192 9.30 -1.56 8.76
N THR A 193 10.25 -2.02 7.94
CA THR A 193 11.68 -1.95 8.29
C THR A 193 12.13 -0.48 8.35
N PRO A 194 12.87 -0.05 9.41
CA PRO A 194 13.50 1.26 9.43
C PRO A 194 14.66 1.29 8.44
N ILE A 195 14.66 2.27 7.54
CA ILE A 195 15.69 2.48 6.52
C ILE A 195 16.48 3.72 6.88
N SER A 196 17.81 3.59 6.89
CA SER A 196 18.71 4.71 7.13
C SER A 196 18.64 5.70 5.97
N ALA A 197 18.44 6.98 6.29
CA ALA A 197 18.57 8.09 5.34
C ALA A 197 19.82 8.92 5.67
N THR A 198 20.13 9.95 4.88
CA THR A 198 21.28 10.84 5.13
C THR A 198 21.24 11.44 6.55
N ALA A 199 20.06 11.81 7.05
CA ALA A 199 19.87 12.23 8.44
C ALA A 199 18.71 11.45 9.10
N GLY A 200 19.07 10.44 9.90
CA GLY A 200 18.11 9.64 10.68
C GLY A 200 17.62 8.40 9.94
N TYR A 201 16.36 8.03 10.21
CA TYR A 201 15.72 6.86 9.61
C TYR A 201 14.28 7.19 9.20
N VAL A 202 13.79 6.46 8.21
CA VAL A 202 12.39 6.48 7.77
C VAL A 202 11.81 5.08 7.85
N HIS A 203 10.49 4.96 7.87
CA HIS A 203 9.81 3.67 7.75
C HIS A 203 9.12 3.56 6.40
N ILE A 204 9.11 2.35 5.84
CA ILE A 204 8.40 2.06 4.59
C ILE A 204 7.08 1.37 4.95
N LEU A 205 5.98 2.04 4.71
CA LEU A 205 4.64 1.52 4.95
C LEU A 205 4.05 0.98 3.65
N ARG A 206 3.24 -0.05 3.77
CA ARG A 206 2.43 -0.53 2.65
C ARG A 206 1.42 0.57 2.27
N PRO A 207 1.15 0.80 0.98
CA PRO A 207 0.08 1.69 0.58
C PRO A 207 -1.26 1.20 1.14
N SER A 208 -2.11 2.15 1.51
CA SER A 208 -3.52 1.93 1.80
C SER A 208 -4.29 3.17 1.31
N PRO A 209 -5.59 3.09 1.06
CA PRO A 209 -6.37 4.25 0.65
C PRO A 209 -6.21 5.42 1.64
N HIS A 210 -6.23 5.14 2.95
CA HIS A 210 -6.00 6.16 3.98
C HIS A 210 -4.64 6.86 3.87
N LEU A 211 -3.56 6.10 3.64
CA LEU A 211 -2.23 6.68 3.49
C LEU A 211 -2.09 7.40 2.15
N TRP A 212 -2.70 6.86 1.08
CA TRP A 212 -2.74 7.48 -0.23
C TRP A 212 -3.46 8.83 -0.19
N THR A 213 -4.64 8.94 0.44
CA THR A 213 -5.35 10.21 0.67
C THR A 213 -4.47 11.27 1.34
N GLN A 214 -3.49 10.88 2.16
CA GLN A 214 -2.57 11.81 2.81
C GLN A 214 -1.42 12.27 1.92
N THR A 215 -1.08 11.50 0.87
CA THR A 215 0.11 11.71 0.04
C THR A 215 -0.18 11.96 -1.44
N CYS A 216 -1.41 11.69 -1.90
CA CYS A 216 -1.79 11.80 -3.30
C CYS A 216 -1.61 13.25 -3.81
N PRO A 217 -1.24 13.44 -5.09
CA PRO A 217 -1.19 14.77 -5.68
C PRO A 217 -2.56 15.45 -5.61
N LYS A 218 -2.65 16.59 -4.93
CA LYS A 218 -3.90 17.34 -4.77
C LYS A 218 -4.11 18.21 -6.01
N ARG A 219 -4.91 17.72 -6.94
CA ARG A 219 -5.36 18.45 -8.16
C ARG A 219 -6.63 19.24 -7.89
N THR A 220 -7.40 18.78 -6.91
CA THR A 220 -8.66 19.35 -6.46
C THR A 220 -8.72 19.36 -4.94
N GLN A 221 -9.78 19.94 -4.40
CA GLN A 221 -10.23 19.57 -3.07
C GLN A 221 -10.56 18.07 -3.03
N ILE A 222 -10.24 17.40 -1.92
CA ILE A 222 -10.41 15.95 -1.77
C ILE A 222 -11.23 15.65 -0.52
N LEU A 223 -11.94 14.52 -0.58
CA LEU A 223 -12.50 13.88 0.59
C LEU A 223 -11.40 13.21 1.42
N TYR A 224 -11.51 13.35 2.74
CA TYR A 224 -10.62 12.71 3.70
C TYR A 224 -11.28 11.48 4.33
N THR A 225 -10.48 10.71 5.07
CA THR A 225 -10.89 9.42 5.62
C THR A 225 -12.19 9.41 6.43
N PRO A 226 -12.50 10.41 7.28
CA PRO A 226 -13.78 10.43 7.99
C PRO A 226 -14.98 10.43 7.05
N ASP A 227 -14.99 11.31 6.05
CA ASP A 227 -16.06 11.38 5.05
C ASP A 227 -16.09 10.12 4.19
N ILE A 228 -14.93 9.68 3.69
CA ILE A 228 -14.81 8.48 2.85
C ILE A 228 -15.36 7.23 3.57
N GLY A 229 -15.01 7.05 4.86
CA GLY A 229 -15.49 5.92 5.64
C GLY A 229 -17.01 5.94 5.80
N THR A 230 -17.58 7.12 6.05
CA THR A 230 -19.03 7.29 6.15
C THR A 230 -19.72 7.11 4.81
N ILE A 231 -19.16 7.64 3.71
CA ILE A 231 -19.69 7.45 2.34
C ILE A 231 -19.76 5.96 2.00
N ILE A 232 -18.69 5.21 2.26
CA ILE A 232 -18.66 3.75 2.01
C ILE A 232 -19.78 3.04 2.76
N LEU A 233 -20.00 3.40 4.03
CA LEU A 233 -21.06 2.83 4.85
C LEU A 233 -22.46 3.23 4.36
N LEU A 234 -22.68 4.52 4.07
CA LEU A 234 -23.97 5.04 3.61
C LEU A 234 -24.36 4.49 2.23
N LEU A 235 -23.39 4.20 1.37
CA LEU A 235 -23.61 3.57 0.07
C LEU A 235 -23.78 2.04 0.16
N ASP A 236 -23.64 1.43 1.34
CA ASP A 236 -23.72 -0.02 1.55
C ASP A 236 -22.77 -0.83 0.63
N ILE A 237 -21.57 -0.30 0.39
CA ILE A 237 -20.61 -0.90 -0.55
C ILE A 237 -19.97 -2.14 0.07
N LYS A 238 -20.01 -3.24 -0.69
CA LYS A 238 -19.48 -4.56 -0.32
C LYS A 238 -18.58 -5.13 -1.43
N PRO A 239 -17.78 -6.16 -1.15
CA PRO A 239 -17.07 -6.89 -2.19
C PRO A 239 -18.02 -7.38 -3.29
N GLY A 240 -17.68 -7.11 -4.55
CA GLY A 240 -18.53 -7.42 -5.71
C GLY A 240 -19.51 -6.31 -6.13
N SER A 241 -19.62 -5.21 -5.39
CA SER A 241 -20.53 -4.11 -5.76
C SER A 241 -20.08 -3.40 -7.03
N ILE A 242 -21.04 -2.91 -7.80
CA ILE A 242 -20.80 -2.01 -8.94
C ILE A 242 -21.15 -0.59 -8.51
N VAL A 243 -20.13 0.27 -8.44
CA VAL A 243 -20.26 1.65 -7.94
C VAL A 243 -19.93 2.63 -9.05
N CYS A 244 -20.72 3.68 -9.18
CA CYS A 244 -20.39 4.83 -10.02
C CYS A 244 -20.03 6.04 -9.14
N GLU A 245 -18.91 6.67 -9.42
CA GLU A 245 -18.48 7.95 -8.85
C GLU A 245 -18.45 8.98 -9.99
N THR A 246 -18.92 10.19 -9.72
CA THR A 246 -18.74 11.31 -10.65
C THR A 246 -18.19 12.52 -9.91
N GLY A 247 -17.15 13.10 -10.50
CA GLY A 247 -16.15 13.89 -9.79
C GLY A 247 -14.97 13.02 -9.35
N THR A 248 -14.19 12.49 -10.31
CA THR A 248 -12.97 11.71 -9.99
C THR A 248 -11.99 12.53 -9.15
N GLY A 249 -11.87 13.83 -9.44
CA GLY A 249 -11.03 14.75 -8.66
C GLY A 249 -9.57 14.26 -8.60
N SER A 250 -9.03 14.11 -7.39
CA SER A 250 -7.67 13.62 -7.21
C SER A 250 -7.59 12.10 -6.96
N GLY A 251 -8.68 11.35 -7.13
CA GLY A 251 -8.72 9.89 -6.98
C GLY A 251 -8.66 9.38 -5.53
N SER A 252 -8.87 10.25 -4.53
CA SER A 252 -8.83 9.88 -3.10
C SER A 252 -9.94 8.86 -2.76
N LEU A 253 -11.19 9.18 -3.10
CA LEU A 253 -12.33 8.29 -2.89
C LEU A 253 -12.25 7.08 -3.82
N THR A 254 -11.88 7.26 -5.09
CA THR A 254 -11.72 6.17 -6.07
C THR A 254 -10.87 5.01 -5.56
N HIS A 255 -9.74 5.26 -4.89
CA HIS A 255 -8.90 4.20 -4.31
C HIS A 255 -9.59 3.46 -3.16
N ALA A 256 -10.36 4.18 -2.33
CA ALA A 256 -11.11 3.57 -1.24
C ALA A 256 -12.28 2.73 -1.77
N LEU A 257 -12.98 3.20 -2.81
CA LEU A 257 -14.01 2.44 -3.51
C LEU A 257 -13.41 1.16 -4.11
N ALA A 258 -12.33 1.28 -4.87
CA ALA A 258 -11.68 0.16 -5.55
C ALA A 258 -11.27 -0.96 -4.57
N THR A 259 -10.69 -0.58 -3.44
CA THR A 259 -10.29 -1.54 -2.39
C THR A 259 -11.47 -2.17 -1.66
N THR A 260 -12.60 -1.46 -1.55
CA THR A 260 -13.80 -1.97 -0.87
C THR A 260 -14.61 -2.91 -1.76
N VAL A 261 -14.79 -2.58 -3.05
CA VAL A 261 -15.49 -3.45 -4.00
C VAL A 261 -14.67 -4.69 -4.34
N GLY A 262 -13.34 -4.59 -4.23
CA GLY A 262 -12.41 -5.70 -4.45
C GLY A 262 -12.39 -6.20 -5.90
N PRO A 263 -11.73 -7.35 -6.16
CA PRO A 263 -11.47 -7.84 -7.52
C PRO A 263 -12.73 -8.25 -8.29
N LYS A 264 -13.80 -8.63 -7.59
CA LYS A 264 -15.08 -9.04 -8.20
C LYS A 264 -16.03 -7.87 -8.45
N GLY A 265 -15.73 -6.69 -7.91
CA GLY A 265 -16.54 -5.49 -8.07
C GLY A 265 -16.00 -4.57 -9.15
N LYS A 266 -16.71 -3.47 -9.39
CA LYS A 266 -16.32 -2.48 -10.39
C LYS A 266 -16.58 -1.06 -9.89
N VAL A 267 -15.63 -0.16 -10.14
CA VAL A 267 -15.80 1.28 -9.96
C VAL A 267 -15.77 1.94 -11.33
N TYR A 268 -16.85 2.60 -11.70
CA TYR A 268 -16.90 3.53 -12.82
C TYR A 268 -16.70 4.94 -12.27
N SER A 269 -15.67 5.65 -12.71
CA SER A 269 -15.39 7.02 -12.26
C SER A 269 -15.41 7.96 -13.47
N TYR A 270 -16.13 9.06 -13.35
CA TYR A 270 -16.25 10.07 -14.41
C TYR A 270 -15.80 11.45 -13.91
N ASP A 271 -15.06 12.17 -14.76
CA ASP A 271 -14.73 13.58 -14.54
C ASP A 271 -14.82 14.31 -15.89
N ILE A 272 -15.09 15.62 -15.83
CA ILE A 272 -15.26 16.44 -17.04
C ILE A 272 -13.91 16.91 -17.60
N GLU A 273 -12.86 16.91 -16.77
CA GLU A 273 -11.54 17.42 -17.17
C GLU A 273 -10.64 16.29 -17.67
N ALA A 274 -10.35 16.30 -18.98
CA ALA A 274 -9.60 15.24 -19.65
C ALA A 274 -8.17 15.08 -19.11
N GLU A 275 -7.47 16.19 -18.81
CA GLU A 275 -6.10 16.12 -18.27
C GLU A 275 -6.06 15.40 -16.92
N ARG A 276 -7.06 15.65 -16.08
CA ARG A 276 -7.19 15.01 -14.77
C ARG A 276 -7.54 13.54 -14.90
N VAL A 277 -8.45 13.19 -15.80
CA VAL A 277 -8.80 11.80 -16.09
C VAL A 277 -7.56 11.01 -16.47
N GLU A 278 -6.77 11.49 -17.41
CA GLU A 278 -5.55 10.79 -17.84
C GLU A 278 -4.52 10.68 -16.71
N ALA A 279 -4.36 11.72 -15.90
CA ALA A 279 -3.46 11.70 -14.74
C ALA A 279 -3.88 10.64 -13.70
N VAL A 280 -5.16 10.57 -13.32
CA VAL A 280 -5.63 9.59 -12.33
C VAL A 280 -5.67 8.18 -12.93
N LYS A 281 -5.99 8.05 -14.22
CA LYS A 281 -5.95 6.77 -14.93
C LYS A 281 -4.55 6.16 -14.93
N ALA A 282 -3.51 6.97 -15.18
CA ALA A 282 -2.12 6.52 -15.08
C ALA A 282 -1.74 6.11 -13.65
N GLU A 283 -2.28 6.78 -12.62
CA GLU A 283 -2.08 6.38 -11.22
C GLU A 283 -2.76 5.05 -10.89
N ILE A 284 -4.01 4.85 -11.33
CA ILE A 284 -4.75 3.59 -11.19
C ILE A 284 -4.02 2.43 -11.86
N GLU A 285 -3.46 2.66 -13.05
CA GLU A 285 -2.65 1.68 -13.78
C GLU A 285 -1.37 1.35 -13.01
N THR A 286 -0.62 2.37 -12.60
CA THR A 286 0.60 2.21 -11.79
C THR A 286 0.31 1.47 -10.48
N HIS A 287 -0.89 1.64 -9.93
CA HIS A 287 -1.31 0.98 -8.69
C HIS A 287 -1.92 -0.40 -8.91
N GLY A 288 -2.04 -0.90 -10.15
CA GLY A 288 -2.61 -2.21 -10.45
C GLY A 288 -4.12 -2.31 -10.18
N LEU A 289 -4.83 -1.17 -10.22
CA LEU A 289 -6.28 -1.09 -9.95
C LEU A 289 -7.13 -1.05 -11.23
N SER A 290 -6.53 -1.10 -12.42
CA SER A 290 -7.22 -0.99 -13.71
C SER A 290 -8.27 -2.08 -13.97
N SER A 291 -8.11 -3.27 -13.38
CA SER A 291 -9.11 -4.34 -13.50
C SER A 291 -10.41 -3.95 -12.77
N THR A 292 -10.31 -3.30 -11.62
CA THR A 292 -11.44 -2.88 -10.78
C THR A 292 -12.00 -1.51 -11.17
N VAL A 293 -11.16 -0.58 -11.64
CA VAL A 293 -11.55 0.82 -11.88
C VAL A 293 -11.53 1.15 -13.37
N SER A 294 -12.62 1.75 -13.86
CA SER A 294 -12.69 2.40 -15.18
C SER A 294 -12.85 3.90 -14.97
N ILE A 295 -11.96 4.70 -15.57
CA ILE A 295 -12.02 6.17 -15.50
C ILE A 295 -12.18 6.71 -16.92
N ASN A 296 -13.22 7.52 -17.13
CA ASN A 296 -13.54 8.10 -18.43
C ASN A 296 -13.86 9.59 -18.31
N CYS A 297 -13.49 10.36 -19.34
CA CYS A 297 -13.85 11.77 -19.46
C CYS A 297 -15.31 11.90 -19.90
N HIS A 298 -16.18 12.41 -19.04
CA HIS A 298 -17.61 12.49 -19.30
C HIS A 298 -18.30 13.56 -18.44
N ASN A 299 -19.30 14.22 -19.02
CA ASN A 299 -20.16 15.15 -18.29
C ASN A 299 -21.46 14.45 -17.86
N SER A 300 -21.48 13.98 -16.62
CA SER A 300 -22.63 13.29 -16.00
C SER A 300 -23.86 14.18 -15.82
N CYS A 301 -23.73 15.51 -15.87
CA CYS A 301 -24.84 16.47 -15.81
C CYS A 301 -25.38 16.85 -17.20
N SER A 302 -24.87 16.26 -18.27
CA SER A 302 -25.36 16.53 -19.63
C SER A 302 -26.76 15.91 -19.83
N SER A 303 -27.49 16.39 -20.84
CA SER A 303 -28.80 15.83 -21.22
C SER A 303 -28.76 14.36 -21.60
N ASN A 304 -27.58 13.83 -21.95
CA ASN A 304 -27.39 12.44 -22.32
C ASN A 304 -27.10 11.54 -21.10
N GLY A 305 -27.07 12.10 -19.88
CA GLY A 305 -26.88 11.35 -18.63
C GLY A 305 -25.55 10.61 -18.57
N PHE A 306 -25.54 9.42 -17.97
CA PHE A 306 -24.36 8.55 -17.92
C PHE A 306 -24.22 7.69 -19.19
N PRO A 307 -23.01 7.20 -19.51
CA PRO A 307 -22.83 6.31 -20.65
C PRO A 307 -23.68 5.02 -20.54
N PRO A 308 -24.13 4.44 -21.66
CA PRO A 308 -24.97 3.23 -21.64
C PRO A 308 -24.34 2.03 -20.93
N GLU A 309 -23.02 2.03 -20.78
CA GLU A 309 -22.25 0.96 -20.14
C GLU A 309 -22.66 0.69 -18.68
N ILE A 310 -23.18 1.70 -17.96
CA ILE A 310 -23.61 1.57 -16.56
C ILE A 310 -25.13 1.51 -16.37
N SER A 311 -25.91 1.63 -17.45
CA SER A 311 -27.38 1.64 -17.36
C SER A 311 -27.91 0.37 -16.69
N ASN A 312 -28.73 0.54 -15.66
CA ASN A 312 -29.35 -0.52 -14.84
C ASN A 312 -28.34 -1.49 -14.17
N LYS A 313 -27.10 -1.06 -13.93
CA LYS A 313 -26.04 -1.93 -13.36
C LYS A 313 -25.56 -1.53 -11.98
N CYS A 314 -25.55 -0.24 -11.66
CA CYS A 314 -24.94 0.24 -10.42
C CYS A 314 -25.77 -0.17 -9.19
N ASP A 315 -25.10 -0.66 -8.15
CA ASP A 315 -25.70 -0.84 -6.83
C ASP A 315 -25.68 0.49 -6.05
N ALA A 316 -24.67 1.34 -6.30
CA ALA A 316 -24.47 2.60 -5.60
C ALA A 316 -23.90 3.72 -6.50
N LEU A 317 -24.28 4.98 -6.24
CA LEU A 317 -23.71 6.16 -6.89
C LEU A 317 -23.23 7.21 -5.88
N PHE A 318 -22.08 7.81 -6.17
CA PHE A 318 -21.53 8.95 -5.45
C PHE A 318 -21.38 10.18 -6.35
N LEU A 319 -21.85 11.33 -5.88
CA LEU A 319 -21.78 12.61 -6.61
C LEU A 319 -20.93 13.64 -5.83
N ASP A 320 -19.83 14.10 -6.42
CA ASP A 320 -19.07 15.27 -5.99
C ASP A 320 -18.96 16.25 -7.15
N LEU A 321 -20.03 17.03 -7.34
CA LEU A 321 -20.24 17.90 -8.48
C LEU A 321 -20.72 19.29 -8.01
N PRO A 322 -20.48 20.37 -8.79
CA PRO A 322 -21.02 21.69 -8.47
C PRO A 322 -22.56 21.76 -8.51
N SER A 323 -23.18 20.94 -9.35
CA SER A 323 -24.64 20.91 -9.55
C SER A 323 -25.14 19.46 -9.63
N PRO A 324 -25.09 18.71 -8.51
CA PRO A 324 -25.35 17.27 -8.50
C PRO A 324 -26.81 16.93 -8.84
N TRP A 325 -27.76 17.82 -8.56
CA TRP A 325 -29.18 17.64 -8.86
C TRP A 325 -29.45 17.40 -10.35
N LEU A 326 -28.60 17.93 -11.25
CA LEU A 326 -28.75 17.73 -12.70
C LEU A 326 -28.49 16.29 -13.15
N ALA A 327 -27.77 15.51 -12.35
CA ALA A 327 -27.46 14.11 -12.66
C ALA A 327 -28.47 13.12 -12.06
N VAL A 328 -29.42 13.56 -11.22
CA VAL A 328 -30.29 12.66 -10.45
C VAL A 328 -31.16 11.77 -11.33
N GLU A 329 -31.73 12.31 -12.41
CA GLU A 329 -32.52 11.52 -13.37
C GLU A 329 -31.66 10.41 -14.01
N ALA A 330 -30.44 10.76 -14.43
CA ALA A 330 -29.49 9.79 -14.98
C ALA A 330 -29.04 8.75 -13.93
N CYS A 331 -28.97 9.11 -12.65
CA CYS A 331 -28.68 8.17 -11.56
C CYS A 331 -29.77 7.09 -11.45
N VAL A 332 -31.04 7.45 -11.61
CA VAL A 332 -32.16 6.50 -11.60
C VAL A 332 -32.00 5.48 -12.73
N GLU A 333 -31.55 5.90 -13.90
CA GLU A 333 -31.31 5.01 -15.05
C GLU A 333 -30.06 4.13 -14.88
N ALA A 334 -29.05 4.60 -14.16
CA ALA A 334 -27.84 3.84 -13.87
C ALA A 334 -28.05 2.76 -12.79
N LEU A 335 -28.91 3.02 -11.81
CA LEU A 335 -29.19 2.11 -10.70
C LEU A 335 -29.85 0.80 -11.16
N ASN A 336 -29.44 -0.31 -10.57
CA ASN A 336 -30.01 -1.62 -10.84
C ASN A 336 -31.49 -1.66 -10.38
N PRO A 337 -32.46 -1.88 -11.28
CA PRO A 337 -33.88 -1.78 -10.97
C PRO A 337 -34.40 -2.94 -10.12
N ASN A 338 -33.61 -4.01 -9.94
CA ASN A 338 -34.00 -5.22 -9.21
C ASN A 338 -33.49 -5.23 -7.76
N LYS A 339 -32.76 -4.19 -7.32
CA LYS A 339 -32.20 -4.07 -5.98
C LYS A 339 -32.46 -2.69 -5.39
N PHE A 340 -32.19 -2.55 -4.10
CA PHE A 340 -32.13 -1.22 -3.48
C PHE A 340 -30.91 -0.48 -4.04
N GLY A 341 -31.14 0.69 -4.62
CA GLY A 341 -30.09 1.58 -5.08
C GLY A 341 -29.71 2.58 -3.99
N ARG A 342 -28.41 2.83 -3.80
CA ARG A 342 -27.92 3.83 -2.83
C ARG A 342 -27.30 5.02 -3.56
N LEU A 343 -27.59 6.22 -3.08
CA LEU A 343 -26.98 7.46 -3.59
C LEU A 343 -26.46 8.29 -2.43
N VAL A 344 -25.25 8.83 -2.57
CA VAL A 344 -24.69 9.85 -1.68
C VAL A 344 -24.17 11.00 -2.51
N SER A 345 -24.58 12.22 -2.16
CA SER A 345 -24.05 13.46 -2.74
C SER A 345 -23.27 14.22 -1.69
N PHE A 346 -22.10 14.74 -2.09
CA PHE A 346 -21.33 15.70 -1.29
C PHE A 346 -21.62 17.12 -1.79
N SER A 347 -21.82 18.08 -0.88
CA SER A 347 -22.00 19.49 -1.24
C SER A 347 -21.49 20.44 -0.14
N PRO A 348 -20.68 21.46 -0.47
CA PRO A 348 -20.19 22.41 0.53
C PRO A 348 -21.25 23.41 1.02
N CYS A 349 -22.21 23.78 0.17
CA CYS A 349 -23.19 24.81 0.48
C CYS A 349 -24.57 24.20 0.80
N ILE A 350 -25.27 24.77 1.78
CA ILE A 350 -26.57 24.24 2.22
C ILE A 350 -27.67 24.45 1.16
N GLU A 351 -27.55 25.45 0.30
CA GLU A 351 -28.46 25.70 -0.81
C GLU A 351 -28.39 24.57 -1.86
N GLN A 352 -27.18 24.04 -2.08
CA GLN A 352 -26.99 22.86 -2.96
C GLN A 352 -27.67 21.63 -2.37
N VAL A 353 -27.59 21.44 -1.04
CA VAL A 353 -28.29 20.37 -0.32
C VAL A 353 -29.79 20.51 -0.47
N GLN A 354 -30.35 21.71 -0.26
CA GLN A 354 -31.78 21.96 -0.40
C GLN A 354 -32.28 21.58 -1.79
N GLN A 355 -31.55 21.98 -2.84
CA GLN A 355 -31.91 21.63 -4.22
C GLN A 355 -31.76 20.13 -4.50
N MET A 356 -30.72 19.49 -3.95
CA MET A 356 -30.51 18.06 -4.07
C MET A 356 -31.65 17.25 -3.43
N VAL A 357 -32.03 17.57 -2.19
CA VAL A 357 -33.12 16.90 -1.46
C VAL A 357 -34.44 17.02 -2.22
N GLN A 358 -34.78 18.22 -2.72
CA GLN A 358 -35.99 18.43 -3.51
C GLN A 358 -35.98 17.60 -4.81
N THR A 359 -34.82 17.45 -5.44
CA THR A 359 -34.69 16.70 -6.70
C THR A 359 -34.75 15.20 -6.46
N LEU A 360 -34.15 14.71 -5.37
CA LEU A 360 -34.23 13.31 -4.95
C LEU A 360 -35.68 12.90 -4.66
N ASP A 361 -36.41 13.70 -3.88
CA ASP A 361 -37.82 13.45 -3.55
C ASP A 361 -38.70 13.37 -4.80
N LYS A 362 -38.54 14.32 -5.73
CA LYS A 362 -39.24 14.32 -7.04
C LYS A 362 -38.94 13.09 -7.89
N ASN A 363 -37.77 12.48 -7.74
CA ASN A 363 -37.33 11.30 -8.48
C ASN A 363 -37.60 9.98 -7.74
N GLY A 364 -38.41 10.00 -6.69
CA GLY A 364 -38.86 8.79 -5.99
C GLY A 364 -37.83 8.17 -5.05
N PHE A 365 -36.80 8.90 -4.67
CA PHE A 365 -35.89 8.47 -3.60
C PHE A 365 -36.57 8.61 -2.24
N ILE A 366 -36.29 7.67 -1.35
CA ILE A 366 -36.76 7.66 0.04
C ILE A 366 -35.57 7.63 1.01
N SER A 367 -35.86 7.71 2.32
CA SER A 367 -34.84 7.69 3.37
C SER A 367 -33.75 8.75 3.12
N ILE A 368 -34.18 9.96 2.71
CA ILE A 368 -33.28 11.07 2.43
C ILE A 368 -32.79 11.65 3.75
N GLU A 369 -31.49 11.60 3.98
CA GLU A 369 -30.84 12.08 5.21
C GLU A 369 -29.63 12.94 4.85
N THR A 370 -29.46 14.07 5.54
CA THR A 370 -28.29 14.93 5.41
C THR A 370 -27.51 14.96 6.72
N ILE A 371 -26.20 14.74 6.65
CA ILE A 371 -25.29 14.81 7.80
C ILE A 371 -24.08 15.70 7.51
N GLU A 372 -23.47 16.21 8.58
CA GLU A 372 -22.15 16.86 8.57
C GLU A 372 -21.22 16.11 9.52
N ILE A 373 -19.94 15.96 9.14
CA ILE A 373 -18.93 15.28 9.96
C ILE A 373 -17.83 16.28 10.30
N VAL A 374 -17.59 16.51 11.59
CA VAL A 374 -16.54 17.42 12.08
C VAL A 374 -15.48 16.63 12.86
N PRO A 375 -14.44 16.09 12.17
CA PRO A 375 -13.41 15.29 12.83
C PRO A 375 -12.41 16.18 13.59
N ARG A 376 -11.95 15.71 14.76
CA ARG A 376 -10.87 16.35 15.54
C ARG A 376 -9.76 15.36 15.86
N LYS A 377 -8.51 15.73 15.55
CA LYS A 377 -7.30 15.01 15.95
C LYS A 377 -6.81 15.50 17.30
N LEU A 378 -6.54 14.57 18.21
CA LEU A 378 -6.02 14.87 19.54
C LEU A 378 -4.59 14.35 19.67
N LYS A 379 -3.76 15.09 20.41
CA LYS A 379 -2.43 14.67 20.83
C LYS A 379 -2.41 14.59 22.34
N VAL A 380 -1.92 13.46 22.84
CA VAL A 380 -1.64 13.28 24.27
C VAL A 380 -0.40 14.09 24.64
N ILE A 381 -0.50 14.85 25.72
CA ILE A 381 0.59 15.63 26.31
C ILE A 381 0.79 15.21 27.77
N ASN A 382 2.01 15.41 28.28
CA ASN A 382 2.31 15.24 29.69
C ASN A 382 2.15 16.62 30.35
N VAL A 383 1.35 16.68 31.39
CA VAL A 383 1.20 17.85 32.25
C VAL A 383 1.91 17.54 33.56
N GLU A 384 2.91 18.34 33.90
CA GLU A 384 3.46 18.34 35.25
C GLU A 384 2.50 19.17 36.11
N SER A 385 1.79 18.54 37.05
CA SER A 385 0.98 19.26 38.03
C SER A 385 1.86 19.72 39.18
N GLU A 386 1.78 21.00 39.52
CA GLU A 386 2.29 21.50 40.79
C GLU A 386 1.12 21.54 41.76
N THR A 387 0.88 20.39 42.42
CA THR A 387 -0.06 20.11 43.54
C THR A 387 -1.47 19.59 43.20
N LEU A 388 -1.97 18.75 44.13
CA LEU A 388 -3.31 18.11 44.11
C LEU A 388 -4.47 19.11 43.97
N ALA A 389 -4.29 20.38 44.37
CA ALA A 389 -5.33 21.41 44.26
C ALA A 389 -5.58 21.86 42.81
N GLU A 390 -4.54 21.88 41.96
CA GLU A 390 -4.68 22.26 40.55
C GLU A 390 -5.34 21.15 39.71
N THR A 391 -5.12 19.89 40.08
CA THR A 391 -5.70 18.72 39.42
C THR A 391 -7.23 18.68 39.56
N ALA A 392 -7.77 19.15 40.69
CA ALA A 392 -9.22 19.26 40.92
C ALA A 392 -9.89 20.35 40.06
N LEU A 393 -9.12 21.34 39.58
CA LEU A 393 -9.58 22.43 38.71
C LEU A 393 -9.49 22.10 37.21
N LEU A 394 -8.71 21.09 36.82
CA LEU A 394 -8.55 20.64 35.43
C LEU A 394 -9.77 19.88 34.88
N GLY A 395 -10.72 19.52 35.74
CA GLY A 395 -12.04 19.04 35.35
C GLY A 395 -12.92 20.20 34.87
N SER A 396 -13.08 20.31 33.55
CA SER A 396 -13.95 21.25 32.81
C SER A 396 -13.43 22.69 32.64
N ASN A 397 -13.04 23.01 31.40
CA ASN A 397 -12.73 24.35 30.85
C ASN A 397 -11.36 24.95 31.21
N LEU A 398 -10.33 24.64 30.40
CA LEU A 398 -9.13 25.47 30.34
C LEU A 398 -9.40 26.77 29.55
N PRO A 399 -8.97 27.96 30.04
CA PRO A 399 -8.96 29.19 29.26
C PRO A 399 -7.96 29.12 28.11
N ILE A 400 -8.28 29.76 26.99
CA ILE A 400 -7.58 29.79 25.69
C ILE A 400 -6.13 30.36 25.77
N ASN A 401 -5.59 30.68 26.94
CA ASN A 401 -4.34 31.44 27.08
C ASN A 401 -3.27 30.77 27.97
N TYR A 402 -3.05 29.46 27.80
CA TYR A 402 -1.91 28.78 28.42
C TYR A 402 -0.63 29.08 27.62
N LYS A 403 0.27 29.89 28.18
CA LYS A 403 1.62 30.17 27.64
C LYS A 403 2.53 28.95 27.80
N GLY A 404 2.34 27.95 26.94
CA GLY A 404 3.19 26.76 26.84
C GLY A 404 4.03 26.70 25.55
N ILE A 405 4.10 27.80 24.80
CA ILE A 405 4.98 27.93 23.62
C ILE A 405 6.21 28.73 24.04
N GLU A 406 7.04 28.14 24.89
CA GLU A 406 8.48 28.35 24.76
C GLU A 406 9.08 27.00 24.46
N GLU A 407 9.81 26.90 23.35
CA GLU A 407 10.60 25.72 23.03
C GLU A 407 11.41 25.37 24.27
N ASN A 408 11.09 24.22 24.85
CA ASN A 408 11.71 23.67 26.02
C ASN A 408 13.19 23.37 25.69
N THR A 409 14.04 24.37 25.82
CA THR A 409 15.49 24.35 25.58
C THR A 409 16.17 23.33 26.48
N LEU A 410 15.54 23.00 27.61
CA LEU A 410 15.95 21.94 28.53
C LEU A 410 15.79 20.52 27.94
N THR A 411 14.79 20.27 27.08
CA THR A 411 14.61 18.95 26.45
C THR A 411 15.65 18.68 25.36
N LYS A 412 16.23 19.71 24.72
CA LYS A 412 17.35 19.57 23.78
C LYS A 412 18.65 19.14 24.50
N GLN A 413 18.92 19.66 25.70
CA GLN A 413 20.07 19.25 26.52
C GLN A 413 19.88 17.85 27.14
N GLN A 414 18.70 17.54 27.69
CA GLN A 414 18.43 16.20 28.23
C GLN A 414 18.38 15.11 27.14
N ASN A 415 17.90 15.41 25.93
CA ASN A 415 17.95 14.46 24.81
C ASN A 415 19.35 14.28 24.21
N LYS A 416 20.24 15.28 24.27
CA LYS A 416 21.66 15.12 23.94
C LYS A 416 22.34 14.12 24.89
N ASN A 417 22.06 14.23 26.19
CA ASN A 417 22.60 13.31 27.19
C ASN A 417 21.98 11.89 27.10
N ARG A 418 20.72 11.76 26.68
CA ARG A 418 20.08 10.45 26.39
C ARG A 418 20.61 9.79 25.11
N ARG A 419 21.02 10.56 24.09
CA ARG A 419 21.64 10.01 22.86
C ARG A 419 22.97 9.32 23.13
N ASN A 420 23.76 9.82 24.09
CA ASN A 420 25.03 9.19 24.48
C ASN A 420 24.87 7.93 25.37
N LYS A 421 23.65 7.56 25.79
CA LYS A 421 23.37 6.40 26.66
C LYS A 421 22.46 5.33 26.04
N ARG A 422 22.15 5.38 24.74
CA ARG A 422 21.44 4.28 24.07
C ARG A 422 22.37 3.08 23.85
N LYS A 423 22.58 2.27 24.89
CA LYS A 423 23.00 0.87 24.74
C LYS A 423 21.91 0.11 23.98
N ARG A 424 22.33 -0.82 23.11
CA ARG A 424 21.46 -1.74 22.35
C ARG A 424 20.44 -2.44 23.28
N PRO A 425 19.22 -2.77 22.80
CA PRO A 425 18.21 -3.48 23.59
C PRO A 425 18.71 -4.86 24.06
N LYS A 426 18.36 -5.20 25.31
CA LYS A 426 18.92 -6.28 26.16
C LYS A 426 18.70 -7.74 25.71
N TRP A 427 18.15 -8.02 24.53
CA TRP A 427 18.04 -9.41 24.03
C TRP A 427 19.34 -9.93 23.37
N ALA A 428 20.38 -9.09 23.29
CA ALA A 428 21.60 -9.34 22.54
C ALA A 428 22.87 -9.57 23.39
N THR A 429 22.74 -9.83 24.69
CA THR A 429 23.88 -10.18 25.56
C THR A 429 23.39 -11.02 26.74
N GLU A 430 23.50 -12.34 26.62
CA GLU A 430 23.59 -13.23 27.78
C GLU A 430 25.03 -13.19 28.29
N GLY A 431 25.20 -13.10 29.61
CA GLY A 431 26.48 -13.30 30.29
C GLY A 431 26.86 -12.18 31.26
N ASN A 432 26.67 -12.48 32.54
CA ASN A 432 27.36 -11.96 33.75
C ASN A 432 27.37 -10.46 34.06
N GLU A 433 26.89 -10.14 35.27
CA GLU A 433 27.57 -9.42 36.38
C GLU A 433 26.49 -8.97 37.38
N GLN A 434 26.40 -9.64 38.54
CA GLN A 434 26.96 -9.22 39.84
C GLN A 434 26.42 -7.88 40.36
N ASP A 435 25.59 -8.02 41.40
CA ASP A 435 24.99 -6.95 42.19
C ASP A 435 26.05 -6.19 43.01
N GLU A 436 26.03 -4.86 42.92
CA GLU A 436 26.50 -3.99 44.00
C GLU A 436 25.38 -3.05 44.44
N LYS A 437 25.00 -3.19 45.71
CA LYS A 437 24.09 -2.31 46.44
C LYS A 437 24.85 -1.07 46.89
N GLY A 438 24.31 0.10 46.60
CA GLY A 438 24.74 1.36 47.19
C GLY A 438 23.53 2.24 47.46
N ALA A 439 23.15 2.33 48.74
CA ALA A 439 22.07 3.15 49.24
C ALA A 439 22.48 4.63 49.32
N GLY A 440 21.55 5.52 48.95
CA GLY A 440 21.66 6.96 49.14
C GLY A 440 20.28 7.56 48.89
N GLY A 441 19.56 7.86 49.98
CA GLY A 441 18.22 8.44 49.92
C GLY A 441 18.28 9.92 49.55
N GLU A 442 17.65 10.26 48.43
CA GLU A 442 17.08 11.58 48.18
C GLU A 442 15.57 11.39 48.10
N GLU A 443 14.82 12.04 48.98
CA GLU A 443 13.37 12.19 48.88
C GLU A 443 13.06 13.04 47.64
N ASN A 444 13.04 12.40 46.47
CA ASN A 444 12.41 12.98 45.28
C ASN A 444 10.90 12.92 45.50
N SER A 445 10.28 14.05 45.76
CA SER A 445 8.85 14.22 45.58
C SER A 445 8.53 13.77 44.14
N LYS A 446 7.92 12.60 44.00
CA LYS A 446 7.51 12.07 42.70
C LYS A 446 6.46 13.02 42.14
N LYS A 447 6.89 13.98 41.30
CA LYS A 447 5.98 14.75 40.45
C LYS A 447 5.15 13.75 39.67
N GLU A 448 3.85 13.71 39.97
CA GLU A 448 2.93 12.78 39.33
C GLU A 448 2.73 13.25 37.89
N ILE A 449 3.07 12.39 36.92
CA ILE A 449 2.90 12.69 35.51
C ILE A 449 1.44 12.44 35.18
N ILE A 450 0.69 13.52 34.93
CA ILE A 450 -0.70 13.44 34.47
C ILE A 450 -0.68 13.52 32.93
N PHE A 451 -1.43 12.62 32.28
CA PHE A 451 -1.63 12.67 30.83
C PHE A 451 -2.89 13.47 30.52
N ASP A 452 -2.79 14.42 29.60
CA ASP A 452 -3.91 15.21 29.08
C ASP A 452 -3.95 15.15 27.55
N THR A 453 -5.02 15.64 26.92
CA THR A 453 -5.19 15.65 25.46
C THR A 453 -5.53 17.04 24.93
N ILE A 454 -4.82 17.46 23.89
CA ILE A 454 -5.08 18.72 23.20
C ILE A 454 -5.36 18.50 21.71
N PRO A 455 -6.20 19.31 21.05
CA PRO A 455 -6.32 19.30 19.59
C PRO A 455 -4.97 19.54 18.91
N PHE A 456 -4.57 18.67 17.99
CA PHE A 456 -3.30 18.81 17.26
C PHE A 456 -3.37 18.19 15.85
N PRO A 457 -2.90 18.89 14.79
CA PRO A 457 -2.34 20.25 14.81
C PRO A 457 -3.37 21.30 15.26
N THR A 458 -2.91 22.46 15.73
CA THR A 458 -3.78 23.52 16.29
C THR A 458 -4.79 24.01 15.25
N ASN A 459 -4.33 24.17 14.00
CA ASN A 459 -5.20 24.42 12.86
C ASN A 459 -5.47 23.09 12.17
N GLN A 460 -6.70 22.60 12.29
CA GLN A 460 -7.15 21.39 11.60
C GLN A 460 -7.95 21.80 10.37
N PRO A 461 -7.64 21.26 9.19
CA PRO A 461 -8.49 21.49 8.03
C PRO A 461 -9.87 20.91 8.34
N THR A 462 -10.85 21.79 8.51
CA THR A 462 -12.26 21.42 8.55
C THR A 462 -12.71 21.29 7.10
N HIS A 463 -12.99 20.07 6.67
CA HIS A 463 -13.74 19.87 5.45
C HIS A 463 -15.19 20.19 5.80
N THR A 464 -15.66 21.40 5.49
CA THR A 464 -17.06 21.78 5.71
C THR A 464 -17.84 21.43 4.46
N GLY A 465 -18.55 20.30 4.52
CA GLY A 465 -19.53 19.94 3.51
C GLY A 465 -20.47 18.87 4.03
N TYR A 466 -21.63 18.81 3.41
CA TYR A 466 -22.73 17.95 3.81
C TYR A 466 -22.75 16.70 2.94
N LEU A 467 -23.08 15.57 3.56
CA LEU A 467 -23.37 14.33 2.86
C LEU A 467 -24.89 14.14 2.87
N THR A 468 -25.51 14.15 1.69
CA THR A 468 -26.92 13.81 1.51
C THR A 468 -27.03 12.41 0.97
N SER A 469 -27.57 11.49 1.75
CA SER A 469 -27.79 10.09 1.37
C SER A 469 -29.26 9.82 1.05
N ALA A 470 -29.53 8.89 0.15
CA ALA A 470 -30.87 8.50 -0.23
C ALA A 470 -30.92 7.06 -0.77
N THR A 471 -32.12 6.46 -0.77
CA THR A 471 -32.37 5.10 -1.25
C THR A 471 -33.43 5.09 -2.34
N LEU A 472 -33.16 4.39 -3.43
CA LEU A 472 -34.15 4.10 -4.48
C LEU A 472 -34.64 2.66 -4.32
N LEU A 473 -35.96 2.48 -4.26
CA LEU A 473 -36.57 1.16 -4.18
C LEU A 473 -36.48 0.41 -5.52
N PRO A 474 -36.44 -0.93 -5.52
CA PRO A 474 -36.57 -1.72 -6.76
C PRO A 474 -37.87 -1.38 -7.51
N LYS A 475 -37.87 -1.42 -8.86
CA LYS A 475 -39.03 -1.06 -9.71
C LYS A 475 -40.30 -1.86 -9.37
N GLN A 476 -40.17 -3.10 -8.89
CA GLN A 476 -41.33 -3.92 -8.49
C GLN A 476 -42.04 -3.38 -7.24
N GLN A 477 -41.35 -2.62 -6.38
CA GLN A 477 -41.87 -2.09 -5.12
C GLN A 477 -42.26 -0.60 -5.20
N GLN A 478 -42.00 0.09 -6.31
CA GLN A 478 -42.39 1.48 -6.54
C GLN A 478 -43.88 1.66 -6.92
N ARG A 479 -44.64 0.56 -7.04
CA ARG A 479 -46.09 0.56 -7.27
C ARG A 479 -46.86 0.42 -5.95
N VAL A 480 -46.86 1.45 -5.11
CA VAL A 480 -47.83 1.61 -4.01
C VAL A 480 -48.23 3.07 -3.92
#